data_AF-A0AAD5QDL1-F1
#
_entry.id   AF-A0AAD5QDL1-F1
#
_cell.length_a   1.000
_cell.length_b   1.000
_cell.length_c   1.000
_cell.angle_alpha   90.00
_cell.angle_beta   90.00
_cell.angle_gamma   90.00
#
_symmetry.space_group_name_H-M   'P 1'
#
loop_
_entity.id
_entity.type
_entity.pdbx_description
1 polymer ?
#
loop_
_entity_poly.entity_id
_entity_poly.type
_entity_poly.pdbx_seq_one_letter_code
_entity_poly.pdbx_strand_id
1 'polypeptide(L)'
;MAAMTPAPAPASTPRLLTSVAVVARAREELQSCPYLAASIHSFLDCSSEWTVLAAARCGFVHLLHRLATADETRLDANDVVLALRAAIKRGHLVVVQWFFRHLPPTMLPHLLIEFAATNGQLEIVQWLSLNTNDTCSTRAMDRAARFGHLHVVQWLHYHRSEGCTTAAMDDAVWDGHLDVIQFLHSHRTEGCTTEAMDRAAWKGHLAIVKFLHENRSEGCTTAAMDNAAWEGHLDVVRFLHTHRHEGCTQAAMTVAAVQGRLDVVQYLHEHRTEGCTTYAMDGAAMHNHLDVVRFLHERRTEGCTVRAMDGAAQEGHLEMLEFLHKHRREGCSSDAVVAAIECGHLHVLEWLDARYPDIVNEDFSKQYCRIIQRYLPDFVFEDPSNQEDKLVAFTHWEQVYKDTIHSEKTAPESAVGKLYTAFYKHLFELAPQMKAMFPPGKQAVQSRVLTHISAGMKSLLTAEDLVQQVMHLALVHMKLGVKPDDFNPPGEALMRAMRDTSGAAWTERVETAWRRIYCHAAILILVNIPNVHIDLDDFDGKSAAAAGNKASSGTPVPAQS
;
A
#
# COMPACT_ATOMS: atom_id res chain seq x y z
N MET A 1 65.26 15.75 21.67
CA MET A 1 65.83 14.45 21.22
C MET A 1 64.73 13.42 21.29
N ALA A 2 64.67 12.60 20.23
CA ALA A 2 63.58 11.69 19.90
C ALA A 2 63.35 10.57 20.92
N ALA A 3 62.08 10.22 21.12
CA ALA A 3 61.65 8.84 21.35
C ALA A 3 60.48 8.60 20.40
N MET A 4 60.81 8.14 19.19
CA MET A 4 59.85 7.63 18.21
C MET A 4 59.10 6.46 18.87
N THR A 5 57.78 6.59 19.04
CA THR A 5 56.90 5.44 19.27
C THR A 5 57.05 4.48 18.09
N PRO A 6 57.16 3.16 18.33
CA PRO A 6 57.35 2.20 17.25
C PRO A 6 56.13 2.22 16.33
N ALA A 7 56.37 2.05 15.03
CA ALA A 7 55.37 1.92 13.99
C ALA A 7 54.32 0.84 14.35
N PRO A 8 53.06 0.96 13.88
CA PRO A 8 52.10 -0.13 14.00
C PRO A 8 52.72 -1.39 13.38
N ALA A 9 52.62 -2.52 14.09
CA ALA A 9 53.06 -3.81 13.59
C ALA A 9 52.49 -4.04 12.17
N PRO A 10 53.23 -4.69 11.25
CA PRO A 10 52.75 -4.90 9.89
C PRO A 10 51.39 -5.60 9.95
N ALA A 11 50.47 -5.17 9.08
CA ALA A 11 49.20 -5.83 8.80
C ALA A 11 49.40 -7.35 8.87
N SER A 12 48.93 -7.96 9.96
CA SER A 12 49.14 -9.39 10.16
C SER A 12 48.44 -10.08 8.99
N THR A 13 49.20 -10.82 8.17
CA THR A 13 48.63 -11.62 7.09
C THR A 13 47.42 -12.36 7.63
N PRO A 14 46.24 -12.25 6.98
CA PRO A 14 45.01 -12.81 7.52
C PRO A 14 45.24 -14.30 7.79
N ARG A 15 44.90 -14.75 9.00
CA ARG A 15 45.10 -16.14 9.39
C ARG A 15 44.39 -17.04 8.38
N LEU A 16 45.11 -18.03 7.85
CA LEU A 16 44.55 -19.05 6.95
C LEU A 16 43.26 -19.62 7.55
N LEU A 17 42.28 -19.90 6.70
CA LEU A 17 41.09 -20.65 7.11
C LEU A 17 41.51 -21.96 7.79
N THR A 18 40.79 -22.36 8.86
CA THR A 18 41.15 -23.56 9.65
C THR A 18 41.27 -24.80 8.77
N SER A 19 40.40 -24.96 7.77
CA SER A 19 40.49 -26.04 6.78
C SER A 19 41.82 -26.04 6.03
N VAL A 20 42.26 -24.88 5.53
CA VAL A 20 43.53 -24.71 4.82
C VAL A 20 44.72 -24.92 5.77
N ALA A 21 44.63 -24.40 6.99
CA ALA A 21 45.66 -24.57 8.01
C ALA A 21 45.84 -26.05 8.43
N VAL A 22 44.75 -26.80 8.58
CA VAL A 22 44.78 -28.24 8.89
C VAL A 22 45.38 -29.03 7.73
N VAL A 23 44.95 -28.76 6.50
CA VAL A 23 45.48 -29.44 5.31
C VAL A 23 46.97 -29.13 5.11
N ALA A 24 47.37 -27.87 5.29
CA ALA A 24 48.77 -27.47 5.22
C ALA A 24 49.62 -28.17 6.30
N ARG A 25 49.07 -28.39 7.51
CA ARG A 25 49.77 -29.16 8.56
C ARG A 25 49.86 -30.66 8.27
N ALA A 26 48.86 -31.23 7.60
CA ALA A 26 48.83 -32.64 7.27
C ALA A 26 49.67 -33.00 6.02
N ARG A 27 50.09 -32.00 5.24
CA ARG A 27 50.83 -32.17 3.98
C ARG A 27 52.07 -31.27 4.00
N GLU A 28 53.22 -31.85 4.29
CA GLU A 28 54.51 -31.12 4.36
C GLU A 28 54.83 -30.38 3.05
N GLU A 29 54.33 -30.86 1.89
CA GLU A 29 54.51 -30.18 0.61
C GLU A 29 53.79 -28.82 0.55
N LEU A 30 52.61 -28.70 1.18
CA LEU A 30 51.85 -27.44 1.26
C LEU A 30 52.45 -26.46 2.27
N GLN A 31 53.06 -26.98 3.34
CA GLN A 31 53.88 -26.17 4.26
C GLN A 31 55.10 -25.56 3.56
N SER A 32 55.72 -26.32 2.67
CA SER A 32 56.91 -25.92 1.91
C SER A 32 56.60 -24.90 0.79
N CYS A 33 55.32 -24.70 0.45
CA CYS A 33 54.85 -23.79 -0.59
C CYS A 33 53.78 -22.80 -0.08
N PRO A 34 54.17 -21.76 0.69
CA PRO A 34 53.23 -20.82 1.32
C PRO A 34 52.32 -20.07 0.34
N TYR A 35 52.78 -19.84 -0.90
CA TYR A 35 51.98 -19.23 -1.96
C TYR A 35 50.75 -20.07 -2.33
N LEU A 36 50.90 -21.41 -2.44
CA LEU A 36 49.80 -22.30 -2.80
C LEU A 36 48.75 -22.35 -1.67
N ALA A 37 49.18 -22.37 -0.41
CA ALA A 37 48.30 -22.26 0.74
C ALA A 37 47.54 -20.91 0.75
N ALA A 38 48.21 -19.81 0.39
CA ALA A 38 47.58 -18.50 0.26
C ALA A 38 46.58 -18.44 -0.92
N SER A 39 46.85 -19.07 -2.05
CA SER A 39 45.91 -19.15 -3.18
C SER A 39 44.68 -19.97 -2.86
N ILE A 40 44.84 -21.14 -2.23
CA ILE A 40 43.70 -21.97 -1.77
C ILE A 40 42.90 -21.20 -0.71
N HIS A 41 43.59 -20.52 0.19
CA HIS A 41 42.95 -19.67 1.19
C HIS A 41 42.10 -18.58 0.54
N SER A 42 42.66 -17.81 -0.40
CA SER A 42 41.96 -16.75 -1.12
C SER A 42 40.76 -17.30 -1.90
N PHE A 43 40.90 -18.45 -2.55
CA PHE A 43 39.80 -19.10 -3.27
C PHE A 43 38.65 -19.54 -2.36
N LEU A 44 38.96 -20.03 -1.15
CA LEU A 44 37.96 -20.52 -0.20
C LEU A 44 37.39 -19.41 0.71
N ASP A 45 38.03 -18.23 0.78
CA ASP A 45 37.59 -17.14 1.65
C ASP A 45 36.45 -16.35 1.00
N CYS A 46 35.22 -16.80 1.22
CA CYS A 46 34.03 -16.11 0.77
C CYS A 46 33.68 -14.87 1.62
N SER A 47 34.51 -14.47 2.60
CA SER A 47 34.19 -13.34 3.46
C SER A 47 34.03 -12.02 2.69
N SER A 48 34.70 -11.88 1.54
CA SER A 48 34.57 -10.70 0.66
C SER A 48 33.15 -10.48 0.11
N GLU A 49 32.31 -11.53 0.08
CA GLU A 49 30.91 -11.44 -0.35
C GLU A 49 29.96 -11.03 0.79
N TRP A 50 30.47 -10.92 2.02
CA TRP A 50 29.67 -10.66 3.20
C TRP A 50 29.88 -9.25 3.73
N THR A 51 28.77 -8.60 4.10
CA THR A 51 28.83 -7.38 4.90
C THR A 51 28.80 -7.73 6.39
N VAL A 52 29.32 -6.82 7.22
CA VAL A 52 29.28 -6.92 8.69
C VAL A 52 27.84 -7.04 9.18
N LEU A 53 26.93 -6.28 8.57
CA LEU A 53 25.50 -6.37 8.83
C LEU A 53 24.94 -7.77 8.49
N ALA A 54 25.26 -8.31 7.31
CA ALA A 54 24.78 -9.63 6.91
C ALA A 54 25.31 -10.73 7.84
N ALA A 55 26.60 -10.69 8.18
CA ALA A 55 27.22 -11.63 9.11
C ALA A 55 26.62 -11.54 10.52
N ALA A 56 26.41 -10.32 11.03
CA ALA A 56 25.81 -10.09 12.34
C ALA A 56 24.34 -10.54 12.38
N ARG A 57 23.57 -10.27 11.32
CA ARG A 57 22.18 -10.69 11.17
C ARG A 57 22.01 -12.22 11.13
N CYS A 58 23.02 -12.95 10.65
CA CYS A 58 23.04 -14.41 10.59
C CYS A 58 23.74 -15.07 11.80
N GLY A 59 24.28 -14.29 12.74
CA GLY A 59 24.97 -14.84 13.92
C GLY A 59 26.39 -15.36 13.65
N PHE A 60 26.99 -15.02 12.50
CA PHE A 60 28.27 -15.60 12.07
C PHE A 60 29.48 -14.83 12.60
N VAL A 61 29.80 -15.08 13.87
CA VAL A 61 30.95 -14.46 14.58
C VAL A 61 32.29 -14.71 13.88
N HIS A 62 32.46 -15.89 13.27
CA HIS A 62 33.68 -16.21 12.54
C HIS A 62 33.87 -15.30 11.31
N LEU A 63 32.79 -14.98 10.58
CA LEU A 63 32.85 -14.01 9.47
C LEU A 63 33.09 -12.60 9.99
N LEU A 64 32.50 -12.20 11.12
CA LEU A 64 32.79 -10.89 11.74
C LEU A 64 34.27 -10.76 12.10
N HIS A 65 34.86 -11.80 12.69
CA HIS A 65 36.29 -11.81 12.98
C HIS A 65 37.13 -11.70 11.71
N ARG A 66 36.77 -12.42 10.63
CA ARG A 66 37.51 -12.33 9.36
C ARG A 66 37.40 -10.94 8.73
N LEU A 67 36.18 -10.41 8.63
CA LEU A 67 35.87 -9.09 8.08
C LEU A 67 36.60 -7.97 8.83
N ALA A 68 36.70 -8.05 10.16
CA ALA A 68 37.40 -7.05 10.95
C ALA A 68 38.93 -7.13 10.89
N THR A 69 39.49 -8.29 10.49
CA THR A 69 40.93 -8.46 10.28
C THR A 69 41.39 -8.21 8.85
N ALA A 70 40.47 -8.11 7.90
CA ALA A 70 40.75 -7.74 6.52
C ALA A 70 40.96 -6.22 6.45
N ASP A 71 42.22 -5.80 6.41
CA ASP A 71 42.77 -4.45 6.64
C ASP A 71 42.30 -3.33 5.67
N GLU A 72 41.28 -3.55 4.82
CA GLU A 72 40.87 -2.60 3.77
C GLU A 72 39.56 -1.85 4.04
N THR A 73 38.75 -2.25 5.03
CA THR A 73 37.54 -1.48 5.39
C THR A 73 37.47 -1.26 6.90
N ARG A 74 37.85 -0.05 7.31
CA ARG A 74 37.57 0.46 8.64
C ARG A 74 36.06 0.41 8.84
N LEU A 75 35.59 -0.39 9.80
CA LEU A 75 34.16 -0.52 10.12
C LEU A 75 33.58 0.88 10.37
N ASP A 76 32.60 1.30 9.56
CA ASP A 76 31.90 2.55 9.79
C ASP A 76 31.03 2.44 11.04
N ALA A 77 30.90 3.54 11.78
CA ALA A 77 30.09 3.58 12.99
C ALA A 77 28.62 3.24 12.69
N ASN A 78 28.07 3.65 11.54
CA ASN A 78 26.68 3.33 11.19
C ASN A 78 26.51 1.84 10.88
N ASP A 79 27.46 1.22 10.18
CA ASP A 79 27.41 -0.21 9.89
C ASP A 79 27.44 -1.04 11.16
N VAL A 80 28.27 -0.64 12.14
CA VAL A 80 28.31 -1.25 13.48
C VAL A 80 26.96 -1.11 14.18
N VAL A 81 26.35 0.07 14.17
CA VAL A 81 25.03 0.30 14.80
C VAL A 81 23.95 -0.58 14.16
N LEU A 82 23.89 -0.63 12.83
CA LEU A 82 22.92 -1.47 12.10
C LEU A 82 23.16 -2.95 12.36
N ALA A 83 24.42 -3.41 12.29
CA ALA A 83 24.80 -4.80 12.52
C ALA A 83 24.50 -5.24 13.95
N LEU A 84 24.83 -4.42 14.94
CA LEU A 84 24.57 -4.71 16.34
C LEU A 84 23.06 -4.75 16.64
N ARG A 85 22.28 -3.80 16.12
CA ARG A 85 20.81 -3.85 16.24
C ARG A 85 20.22 -5.07 15.55
N ALA A 86 20.72 -5.46 14.38
CA ALA A 86 20.26 -6.66 13.69
C ALA A 86 20.57 -7.94 14.49
N ALA A 87 21.76 -8.03 15.08
CA ALA A 87 22.15 -9.13 15.95
C ALA A 87 21.28 -9.19 17.21
N ILE A 88 21.02 -8.05 17.86
CA ILE A 88 20.13 -7.99 19.03
C ILE A 88 18.73 -8.44 18.63
N LYS A 89 18.13 -7.87 17.59
CA LYS A 89 16.78 -8.26 17.12
C LYS A 89 16.63 -9.77 16.87
N ARG A 90 17.71 -10.45 16.46
CA ARG A 90 17.76 -11.89 16.19
C ARG A 90 18.18 -12.75 17.38
N GLY A 91 18.54 -12.16 18.53
CA GLY A 91 18.97 -12.88 19.72
C GLY A 91 20.40 -13.43 19.65
N HIS A 92 21.26 -12.88 18.79
CA HIS A 92 22.63 -13.37 18.61
C HIS A 92 23.59 -12.81 19.68
N LEU A 93 23.47 -13.29 20.92
CA LEU A 93 24.28 -12.83 22.06
C LEU A 93 25.78 -12.90 21.80
N VAL A 94 26.27 -13.97 21.16
CA VAL A 94 27.71 -14.14 20.88
C VAL A 94 28.24 -13.07 19.91
N VAL A 95 27.41 -12.63 18.96
CA VAL A 95 27.74 -11.51 18.07
C VAL A 95 27.78 -10.19 18.84
N VAL A 96 26.81 -9.95 19.72
CA VAL A 96 26.80 -8.77 20.59
C VAL A 96 28.06 -8.71 21.44
N GLN A 97 28.40 -9.82 22.11
CA GLN A 97 29.64 -9.96 22.89
C GLN A 97 30.89 -9.71 22.05
N TRP A 98 30.91 -10.18 20.80
CA TRP A 98 32.01 -9.96 19.88
C TRP A 98 32.23 -8.46 19.62
N PHE A 99 31.16 -7.70 19.30
CA PHE A 99 31.24 -6.26 19.07
C PHE A 99 31.81 -5.51 20.29
N PHE A 100 31.32 -5.81 21.49
CA PHE A 100 31.80 -5.17 22.72
C PHE A 100 33.24 -5.53 23.09
N ARG A 101 33.72 -6.70 22.68
CA ARG A 101 35.10 -7.14 22.96
C ARG A 101 36.14 -6.59 21.98
N HIS A 102 35.74 -6.33 20.73
CA HIS A 102 36.67 -6.00 19.66
C HIS A 102 36.58 -4.54 19.20
N LEU A 103 35.52 -3.81 19.55
CA LEU A 103 35.35 -2.41 19.17
C LEU A 103 35.52 -1.45 20.37
N PRO A 104 36.09 -0.25 20.16
CA PRO A 104 36.14 0.80 21.17
C PRO A 104 34.72 1.28 21.56
N PRO A 105 34.52 1.71 22.82
CA PRO A 105 33.22 2.20 23.30
C PRO A 105 32.61 3.34 22.48
N THR A 106 33.43 4.16 21.83
CA THR A 106 32.97 5.29 21.00
C THR A 106 32.19 4.87 19.75
N MET A 107 32.31 3.61 19.32
CA MET A 107 31.57 3.07 18.17
C MET A 107 30.30 2.31 18.58
N LEU A 108 30.08 2.09 19.89
CA LEU A 108 28.94 1.32 20.37
C LEU A 108 27.75 2.26 20.65
N PRO A 109 26.55 1.96 20.12
CA PRO A 109 25.36 2.74 20.41
C PRO A 109 24.92 2.59 21.88
N HIS A 110 24.20 3.59 22.36
CA HIS A 110 23.50 3.57 23.66
C HIS A 110 22.08 3.01 23.52
N LEU A 111 21.44 2.73 24.67
CA LEU A 111 20.05 2.26 24.79
C LEU A 111 19.83 0.87 24.14
N LEU A 112 20.85 0.02 24.22
CA LEU A 112 20.80 -1.34 23.71
C LEU A 112 19.93 -2.24 24.61
N ILE A 113 19.88 -1.97 25.92
CA ILE A 113 18.97 -2.65 26.85
C ILE A 113 17.52 -2.40 26.43
N GLU A 114 17.14 -1.16 26.12
CA GLU A 114 15.79 -0.85 25.64
C GLU A 114 15.49 -1.58 24.33
N PHE A 115 16.43 -1.58 23.38
CA PHE A 115 16.24 -2.25 22.10
C PHE A 115 16.15 -3.76 22.25
N ALA A 116 16.96 -4.38 23.11
CA ALA A 116 16.89 -5.81 23.43
C ALA A 116 15.56 -6.15 24.12
N ALA A 117 15.10 -5.31 25.05
CA ALA A 117 13.83 -5.48 25.73
C ALA A 117 12.64 -5.40 24.77
N THR A 118 12.68 -4.45 23.82
CA THR A 118 11.69 -4.29 22.74
C THR A 118 11.54 -5.54 21.87
N ASN A 119 12.62 -6.33 21.71
CA ASN A 119 12.63 -7.53 20.88
C ASN A 119 12.58 -8.83 21.70
N GLY A 120 12.34 -8.74 23.01
CA GLY A 120 12.13 -9.91 23.88
C GLY A 120 13.40 -10.70 24.21
N GLN A 121 14.57 -10.09 24.04
CA GLN A 121 15.86 -10.77 24.08
C GLN A 121 16.45 -10.77 25.48
N LEU A 122 15.84 -11.57 26.37
CA LEU A 122 16.18 -11.60 27.79
C LEU A 122 17.66 -11.87 28.07
N GLU A 123 18.29 -12.82 27.37
CA GLU A 123 19.71 -13.14 27.56
C GLU A 123 20.62 -11.94 27.23
N ILE A 124 20.25 -11.16 26.21
CA ILE A 124 20.98 -9.95 25.82
C ILE A 124 20.73 -8.83 26.83
N VAL A 125 19.49 -8.66 27.30
CA VAL A 125 19.15 -7.69 28.36
C VAL A 125 19.98 -7.97 29.62
N GLN A 126 20.02 -9.23 30.06
CA GLN A 126 20.80 -9.69 31.21
C GLN A 126 22.29 -9.40 31.01
N TRP A 127 22.83 -9.78 29.84
CA TRP A 127 24.24 -9.61 29.57
C TRP A 127 24.65 -8.13 29.52
N LEU A 128 23.90 -7.28 28.80
CA LEU A 128 24.16 -5.85 28.72
C LEU A 128 24.09 -5.20 30.10
N SER A 129 23.07 -5.56 30.89
CA SER A 129 22.87 -5.01 32.23
C SER A 129 23.98 -5.37 33.23
N LEU A 130 24.62 -6.53 33.08
CA LEU A 130 25.64 -7.03 34.02
C LEU A 130 27.07 -6.70 33.58
N ASN A 131 27.29 -6.48 32.29
CA ASN A 131 28.65 -6.40 31.72
C ASN A 131 28.96 -5.06 31.03
N THR A 132 28.01 -4.13 30.98
CA THR A 132 28.19 -2.85 30.28
C THR A 132 27.64 -1.69 31.10
N ASN A 133 28.09 -0.47 30.78
CA ASN A 133 27.55 0.78 31.34
C ASN A 133 26.39 1.34 30.50
N ASP A 134 25.69 0.48 29.75
CA ASP A 134 24.54 0.90 28.94
C ASP A 134 23.41 1.39 29.85
N THR A 135 22.78 2.49 29.46
CA THR A 135 21.71 3.11 30.25
C THR A 135 20.38 2.43 29.98
N CYS A 136 19.58 2.31 31.03
CA CYS A 136 18.21 1.81 30.98
C CYS A 136 17.27 2.91 31.46
N SER A 137 16.07 2.95 30.89
CA SER A 137 15.00 3.88 31.28
C SER A 137 13.68 3.12 31.43
N THR A 138 12.64 3.81 31.89
CA THR A 138 11.27 3.26 31.94
C THR A 138 10.81 2.67 30.61
N ARG A 139 11.34 3.20 29.49
CA ARG A 139 11.01 2.73 28.13
C ARG A 139 11.39 1.27 27.88
N ALA A 140 12.36 0.71 28.62
CA ALA A 140 12.71 -0.69 28.48
C ALA A 140 11.54 -1.59 28.89
N MET A 141 10.93 -1.32 30.06
CA MET A 141 9.78 -2.07 30.55
C MET A 141 8.51 -1.71 29.76
N ASP A 142 8.29 -0.44 29.43
CA ASP A 142 7.13 -0.01 28.62
C ASP A 142 7.10 -0.71 27.26
N ARG A 143 8.24 -0.76 26.53
CA ARG A 143 8.32 -1.44 25.24
C ARG A 143 8.26 -2.96 25.36
N ALA A 144 8.87 -3.54 26.40
CA ALA A 144 8.76 -4.99 26.63
C ALA A 144 7.30 -5.39 26.91
N ALA A 145 6.56 -4.56 27.66
CA ALA A 145 5.14 -4.78 27.95
C ALA A 145 4.28 -4.66 26.69
N ARG A 146 4.48 -3.61 25.89
CA ARG A 146 3.81 -3.41 24.60
C ARG A 146 3.92 -4.61 23.66
N PHE A 147 5.11 -5.22 23.56
CA PHE A 147 5.33 -6.37 22.67
C PHE A 147 5.14 -7.73 23.35
N GLY A 148 4.55 -7.76 24.54
CA GLY A 148 4.14 -9.01 25.19
C GLY A 148 5.28 -9.85 25.75
N HIS A 149 6.43 -9.24 26.02
CA HIS A 149 7.61 -9.94 26.51
C HIS A 149 7.61 -10.06 28.04
N LEU A 150 6.64 -10.82 28.57
CA LEU A 150 6.45 -10.99 30.02
C LEU A 150 7.73 -11.39 30.76
N HIS A 151 8.53 -12.30 30.20
CA HIS A 151 9.79 -12.75 30.77
C HIS A 151 10.82 -11.61 30.91
N VAL A 152 10.84 -10.66 29.97
CA VAL A 152 11.66 -9.45 30.07
C VAL A 152 11.09 -8.48 31.09
N VAL A 153 9.77 -8.27 31.10
CA VAL A 153 9.09 -7.39 32.08
C VAL A 153 9.36 -7.86 33.51
N GLN A 154 9.20 -9.16 33.77
CA GLN A 154 9.51 -9.79 35.05
C GLN A 154 10.97 -9.55 35.45
N TRP A 155 11.90 -9.81 34.52
CA TRP A 155 13.31 -9.64 34.82
C TRP A 155 13.67 -8.17 35.14
N LEU A 156 13.18 -7.23 34.33
CA LEU A 156 13.37 -5.79 34.56
C LEU A 156 12.77 -5.40 35.92
N HIS A 157 11.57 -5.87 36.27
CA HIS A 157 10.95 -5.57 37.56
C HIS A 157 11.80 -6.02 38.76
N TYR A 158 12.38 -7.22 38.70
CA TYR A 158 13.15 -7.76 39.84
C TYR A 158 14.61 -7.28 39.91
N HIS A 159 15.19 -6.80 38.81
CA HIS A 159 16.64 -6.50 38.73
C HIS A 159 16.97 -5.04 38.39
N ARG A 160 15.97 -4.20 38.16
CA ARG A 160 16.10 -2.78 37.80
C ARG A 160 15.16 -1.94 38.66
N SER A 161 15.52 -0.69 38.90
CA SER A 161 14.77 0.23 39.78
C SER A 161 14.07 1.37 39.02
N GLU A 162 14.33 1.49 37.71
CA GLU A 162 13.78 2.52 36.84
C GLU A 162 12.26 2.43 36.71
N GLY A 163 11.72 1.21 36.82
CA GLY A 163 10.28 0.97 36.74
C GLY A 163 9.71 1.08 35.33
N CYS A 164 8.46 1.54 35.24
CA CYS A 164 7.69 1.73 34.01
C CYS A 164 6.81 2.96 34.17
N THR A 165 6.07 3.32 33.11
CA THR A 165 5.01 4.33 33.15
C THR A 165 3.64 3.68 32.93
N THR A 166 2.57 4.48 32.94
CA THR A 166 1.23 4.00 32.55
C THR A 166 1.21 3.44 31.12
N ALA A 167 2.14 3.88 30.26
CA ALA A 167 2.28 3.37 28.89
C ALA A 167 2.54 1.86 28.85
N ALA A 168 3.20 1.27 29.86
CA ALA A 168 3.41 -0.18 29.90
C ALA A 168 2.09 -0.95 29.89
N MET A 169 1.11 -0.53 30.70
CA MET A 169 -0.19 -1.20 30.76
C MET A 169 -1.08 -0.77 29.60
N ASP A 170 -1.14 0.51 29.27
CA ASP A 170 -1.97 1.03 28.16
C ASP A 170 -1.59 0.41 26.80
N ASP A 171 -0.28 0.27 26.52
CA ASP A 171 0.19 -0.32 25.27
C ASP A 171 0.07 -1.85 25.28
N ALA A 172 0.30 -2.52 26.41
CA ALA A 172 0.06 -3.96 26.53
C ALA A 172 -1.42 -4.31 26.32
N VAL A 173 -2.34 -3.43 26.74
CA VAL A 173 -3.77 -3.54 26.47
C VAL A 173 -4.09 -3.39 24.99
N TRP A 174 -3.50 -2.41 24.31
CA TRP A 174 -3.70 -2.22 22.87
C TRP A 174 -3.27 -3.42 22.02
N ASP A 175 -2.15 -4.06 22.37
CA ASP A 175 -1.62 -5.22 21.65
C ASP A 175 -2.12 -6.58 22.22
N GLY A 176 -2.97 -6.58 23.25
CA GLY A 176 -3.72 -7.76 23.70
C GLY A 176 -3.00 -8.68 24.69
N HIS A 177 -1.99 -8.20 25.40
CA HIS A 177 -1.13 -9.02 26.27
C HIS A 177 -1.68 -9.14 27.71
N LEU A 178 -2.73 -9.94 27.90
CA LEU A 178 -3.40 -10.14 29.19
C LEU A 178 -2.47 -10.61 30.31
N ASP A 179 -1.50 -11.46 30.01
CA ASP A 179 -0.51 -11.98 30.96
C ASP A 179 0.43 -10.89 31.50
N VAL A 180 0.89 -10.00 30.62
CA VAL A 180 1.65 -8.79 30.99
C VAL A 180 0.78 -7.86 31.84
N ILE A 181 -0.47 -7.63 31.45
CA ILE A 181 -1.40 -6.76 32.18
C ILE A 181 -1.64 -7.29 33.60
N GLN A 182 -1.88 -8.59 33.75
CA GLN A 182 -2.05 -9.24 35.05
C GLN A 182 -0.79 -9.11 35.92
N PHE A 183 0.40 -9.29 35.33
CA PHE A 183 1.66 -9.11 36.03
C PHE A 183 1.85 -7.65 36.51
N LEU A 184 1.68 -6.68 35.61
CA LEU A 184 1.80 -5.26 35.92
C LEU A 184 0.78 -4.85 36.99
N HIS A 185 -0.46 -5.31 36.90
CA HIS A 185 -1.49 -5.03 37.91
C HIS A 185 -1.13 -5.55 39.30
N SER A 186 -0.55 -6.76 39.39
CA SER A 186 -0.24 -7.40 40.67
C SER A 186 1.08 -6.96 41.30
N HIS A 187 2.03 -6.47 40.51
CA HIS A 187 3.40 -6.17 40.98
C HIS A 187 3.79 -4.69 40.88
N ARG A 188 2.97 -3.84 40.24
CA ARG A 188 3.28 -2.43 39.96
C ARG A 188 2.13 -1.52 40.39
N THR A 189 2.45 -0.25 40.63
CA THR A 189 1.50 0.74 41.21
C THR A 189 1.18 1.88 40.25
N GLU A 190 1.87 1.97 39.13
CA GLU A 190 1.72 3.01 38.11
C GLU A 190 0.31 3.00 37.49
N GLY A 191 -0.29 1.81 37.35
CA GLY A 191 -1.63 1.65 36.80
C GLY A 191 -1.72 1.86 35.29
N CYS A 192 -2.93 2.21 34.85
CA CYS A 192 -3.24 2.55 33.47
C CYS A 192 -3.99 3.88 33.41
N THR A 193 -4.31 4.35 32.22
CA THR A 193 -5.22 5.48 32.03
C THR A 193 -6.60 5.00 31.53
N THR A 194 -7.56 5.91 31.37
CA THR A 194 -8.86 5.58 30.74
C THR A 194 -8.69 5.05 29.31
N GLU A 195 -7.58 5.41 28.65
CA GLU A 195 -7.22 4.91 27.33
C GLU A 195 -7.10 3.38 27.31
N ALA A 196 -6.71 2.72 28.41
CA ALA A 196 -6.60 1.28 28.42
C ALA A 196 -7.94 0.61 28.06
N MET A 197 -9.04 0.96 28.74
CA MET A 197 -10.32 0.33 28.45
C MET A 197 -10.90 0.80 27.10
N ASP A 198 -10.69 2.07 26.72
CA ASP A 198 -11.11 2.60 25.42
C ASP A 198 -10.41 1.85 24.26
N ARG A 199 -9.10 1.58 24.40
CA ARG A 199 -8.28 0.83 23.46
C ARG A 199 -8.61 -0.65 23.42
N ALA A 200 -8.83 -1.27 24.59
CA ALA A 200 -9.29 -2.66 24.67
C ALA A 200 -10.62 -2.83 23.94
N ALA A 201 -11.51 -1.83 24.06
CA ALA A 201 -12.81 -1.84 23.42
C ALA A 201 -12.71 -1.65 21.90
N TRP A 202 -11.86 -0.72 21.43
CA TRP A 202 -11.51 -0.59 20.00
C TRP A 202 -11.05 -1.93 19.42
N LYS A 203 -10.15 -2.63 20.13
CA LYS A 203 -9.55 -3.89 19.65
C LYS A 203 -10.42 -5.13 19.82
N GLY A 204 -11.60 -4.99 20.43
CA GLY A 204 -12.50 -6.13 20.68
C GLY A 204 -11.97 -7.09 21.74
N HIS A 205 -11.05 -6.66 22.60
CA HIS A 205 -10.43 -7.51 23.62
C HIS A 205 -11.33 -7.65 24.85
N LEU A 206 -12.48 -8.31 24.71
CA LEU A 206 -13.48 -8.45 25.76
C LEU A 206 -12.91 -9.00 27.08
N ALA A 207 -11.97 -9.96 27.02
CA ALA A 207 -11.32 -10.50 28.22
C ALA A 207 -10.52 -9.43 28.99
N ILE A 208 -9.85 -8.53 28.27
CA ILE A 208 -9.11 -7.41 28.87
C ILE A 208 -10.09 -6.35 29.38
N VAL A 209 -11.16 -6.04 28.65
CA VAL A 209 -12.21 -5.11 29.10
C VAL A 209 -12.82 -5.59 30.43
N LYS A 210 -13.14 -6.89 30.55
CA LYS A 210 -13.63 -7.50 31.80
C LYS A 210 -12.59 -7.41 32.92
N PHE A 211 -11.34 -7.76 32.64
CA PHE A 211 -10.26 -7.67 33.61
C PHE A 211 -10.09 -6.24 34.16
N LEU A 212 -10.04 -5.24 33.27
CA LEU A 212 -9.93 -3.84 33.64
C LEU A 212 -11.16 -3.38 34.44
N HIS A 213 -12.37 -3.79 34.03
CA HIS A 213 -13.60 -3.46 34.76
C HIS A 213 -13.61 -4.01 36.20
N GLU A 214 -13.17 -5.26 36.39
CA GLU A 214 -13.20 -5.95 37.68
C GLU A 214 -12.07 -5.52 38.63
N ASN A 215 -10.91 -5.12 38.08
CA ASN A 215 -9.68 -4.95 38.87
C ASN A 215 -9.12 -3.51 38.87
N ARG A 216 -9.64 -2.61 38.04
CA ARG A 216 -9.16 -1.21 37.91
C ARG A 216 -10.28 -0.21 38.16
N SER A 217 -9.92 0.98 38.64
CA SER A 217 -10.88 2.04 39.00
C SER A 217 -10.85 3.24 38.04
N GLU A 218 -9.90 3.27 37.12
CA GLU A 218 -9.73 4.34 36.13
C GLU A 218 -10.93 4.47 35.19
N GLY A 219 -11.58 3.35 34.87
CA GLY A 219 -12.77 3.32 34.03
C GLY A 219 -12.47 3.52 32.54
N CYS A 220 -13.47 3.98 31.80
CA CYS A 220 -13.38 4.29 30.37
C CYS A 220 -14.01 5.65 30.08
N THR A 221 -13.99 6.08 28.83
CA THR A 221 -14.77 7.21 28.36
C THR A 221 -15.91 6.73 27.46
N THR A 222 -16.70 7.65 26.90
CA THR A 222 -17.67 7.30 25.84
C THR A 222 -16.98 6.71 24.60
N ALA A 223 -15.68 6.98 24.42
CA ALA A 223 -14.90 6.43 23.33
C ALA A 223 -14.85 4.90 23.36
N ALA A 224 -14.88 4.24 24.52
CA ALA A 224 -14.90 2.77 24.56
C ALA A 224 -16.08 2.18 23.77
N MET A 225 -17.30 2.67 23.99
CA MET A 225 -18.47 2.15 23.30
C MET A 225 -18.56 2.66 21.86
N ASP A 226 -18.19 3.92 21.61
CA ASP A 226 -18.16 4.50 20.26
C ASP A 226 -17.16 3.74 19.35
N ASN A 227 -15.96 3.44 19.85
CA ASN A 227 -14.92 2.72 19.12
C ASN A 227 -15.24 1.23 18.95
N ALA A 228 -15.78 0.58 19.98
CA ALA A 228 -16.26 -0.81 19.84
C ALA A 228 -17.38 -0.92 18.80
N ALA A 229 -18.25 0.09 18.71
CA ALA A 229 -19.31 0.14 17.71
C ALA A 229 -18.75 0.35 16.29
N TRP A 230 -17.74 1.20 16.11
CA TRP A 230 -17.01 1.37 14.84
C TRP A 230 -16.48 0.03 14.32
N GLU A 231 -15.73 -0.69 15.15
CA GLU A 231 -15.08 -1.94 14.75
C GLU A 231 -16.03 -3.15 14.69
N GLY A 232 -17.29 -2.99 15.15
CA GLY A 232 -18.31 -4.03 15.10
C GLY A 232 -18.23 -5.05 16.25
N HIS A 233 -17.62 -4.69 17.36
CA HIS A 233 -17.45 -5.57 18.53
C HIS A 233 -18.71 -5.56 19.41
N LEU A 234 -19.80 -6.17 18.92
CA LEU A 234 -21.10 -6.19 19.59
C LEU A 234 -21.04 -6.78 21.01
N ASP A 235 -20.20 -7.78 21.25
CA ASP A 235 -20.00 -8.39 22.57
C ASP A 235 -19.40 -7.39 23.59
N VAL A 236 -18.44 -6.57 23.15
CA VAL A 236 -17.90 -5.46 23.94
C VAL A 236 -18.94 -4.37 24.15
N VAL A 237 -19.68 -3.96 23.10
CA VAL A 237 -20.76 -2.96 23.22
C VAL A 237 -21.80 -3.41 24.24
N ARG A 238 -22.23 -4.68 24.19
CA ARG A 238 -23.16 -5.28 25.17
C ARG A 238 -22.59 -5.25 26.58
N PHE A 239 -21.32 -5.62 26.75
CA PHE A 239 -20.67 -5.60 28.05
C PHE A 239 -20.60 -4.18 28.63
N LEU A 240 -20.12 -3.21 27.84
CA LEU A 240 -20.04 -1.80 28.25
C LEU A 240 -21.43 -1.24 28.58
N HIS A 241 -22.44 -1.51 27.75
CA HIS A 241 -23.81 -1.06 28.02
C HIS A 241 -24.37 -1.59 29.35
N THR A 242 -24.06 -2.84 29.69
CA THR A 242 -24.64 -3.51 30.86
C THR A 242 -23.87 -3.26 32.17
N HIS A 243 -22.56 -3.01 32.09
CA HIS A 243 -21.68 -2.92 33.27
C HIS A 243 -21.05 -1.54 33.47
N ARG A 244 -21.12 -0.63 32.49
CA ARG A 244 -20.56 0.72 32.57
C ARG A 244 -21.66 1.78 32.49
N HIS A 245 -21.37 2.97 33.00
CA HIS A 245 -22.34 4.07 33.11
C HIS A 245 -21.97 5.28 32.24
N GLU A 246 -20.79 5.27 31.64
CA GLU A 246 -20.29 6.30 30.74
C GLU A 246 -21.14 6.42 29.47
N GLY A 247 -21.69 5.31 28.99
CA GLY A 247 -22.56 5.29 27.81
C GLY A 247 -21.80 5.45 26.48
N CYS A 248 -22.48 6.00 25.49
CA CYS A 248 -21.95 6.30 24.16
C CYS A 248 -22.42 7.68 23.71
N THR A 249 -21.90 8.14 22.58
CA THR A 249 -22.42 9.34 21.91
C THR A 249 -23.24 8.95 20.67
N GLN A 250 -23.71 9.95 19.91
CA GLN A 250 -24.26 9.72 18.56
C GLN A 250 -23.25 9.09 17.61
N ALA A 251 -21.94 9.16 17.93
CA ALA A 251 -20.91 8.54 17.14
C ALA A 251 -21.11 7.03 17.07
N ALA A 252 -21.37 6.31 18.17
CA ALA A 252 -21.51 4.84 18.17
C ALA A 252 -22.43 4.30 17.06
N MET A 253 -23.68 4.78 16.98
CA MET A 253 -24.60 4.30 15.94
C MET A 253 -24.25 4.85 14.56
N THR A 254 -23.80 6.11 14.49
CA THR A 254 -23.40 6.74 13.22
C THR A 254 -22.27 5.94 12.56
N VAL A 255 -21.21 5.65 13.29
CA VAL A 255 -20.02 5.00 12.76
C VAL A 255 -20.21 3.50 12.53
N ALA A 256 -20.99 2.83 13.39
CA ALA A 256 -21.42 1.45 13.14
C ALA A 256 -22.19 1.34 11.82
N ALA A 257 -23.04 2.33 11.50
CA ALA A 257 -23.75 2.36 10.24
C ALA A 257 -22.80 2.59 9.04
N VAL A 258 -21.86 3.54 9.14
CA VAL A 258 -20.86 3.77 8.09
C VAL A 258 -20.01 2.52 7.81
N GLN A 259 -19.70 1.72 8.84
CA GLN A 259 -18.94 0.48 8.72
C GLN A 259 -19.78 -0.77 8.42
N GLY A 260 -21.09 -0.61 8.17
CA GLY A 260 -21.96 -1.73 7.79
C GLY A 260 -22.26 -2.71 8.94
N ARG A 261 -22.08 -2.29 10.19
CA ARG A 261 -22.28 -3.13 11.38
C ARG A 261 -23.76 -3.16 11.78
N LEU A 262 -24.61 -3.79 10.95
CA LEU A 262 -26.07 -3.80 11.13
C LEU A 262 -26.49 -4.32 12.52
N ASP A 263 -25.82 -5.36 13.01
CA ASP A 263 -26.08 -5.97 14.32
C ASP A 263 -25.84 -4.99 15.48
N VAL A 264 -24.76 -4.21 15.42
CA VAL A 264 -24.47 -3.12 16.36
C VAL A 264 -25.48 -1.99 16.22
N VAL A 265 -25.83 -1.58 15.01
CA VAL A 265 -26.84 -0.54 14.76
C VAL A 265 -28.20 -0.94 15.35
N GLN A 266 -28.63 -2.17 15.13
CA GLN A 266 -29.87 -2.73 15.70
C GLN A 266 -29.83 -2.73 17.23
N TYR A 267 -28.73 -3.23 17.81
CA TYR A 267 -28.59 -3.27 19.26
C TYR A 267 -28.63 -1.87 19.88
N LEU A 268 -27.88 -0.91 19.32
CA LEU A 268 -27.87 0.47 19.78
C LEU A 268 -29.26 1.12 19.61
N HIS A 269 -29.97 0.84 18.51
CA HIS A 269 -31.32 1.36 18.30
C HIS A 269 -32.31 0.88 19.38
N GLU A 270 -32.21 -0.38 19.80
CA GLU A 270 -33.10 -0.97 20.79
C GLU A 270 -32.78 -0.55 22.24
N HIS A 271 -31.50 -0.30 22.55
CA HIS A 271 -31.04 -0.17 23.94
C HIS A 271 -30.52 1.24 24.30
N ARG A 272 -30.36 2.13 23.31
CA ARG A 272 -29.78 3.48 23.48
C ARG A 272 -30.72 4.55 22.93
N THR A 273 -30.56 5.78 23.42
CA THR A 273 -31.45 6.91 23.09
C THR A 273 -30.74 8.06 22.40
N GLU A 274 -29.42 8.01 22.27
CA GLU A 274 -28.58 9.02 21.64
C GLU A 274 -28.94 9.24 20.16
N GLY A 275 -29.37 8.17 19.48
CA GLY A 275 -29.65 8.16 18.04
C GLY A 275 -28.38 8.21 17.20
N CYS A 276 -28.53 8.62 15.94
CA CYS A 276 -27.42 8.84 15.03
C CYS A 276 -27.55 10.21 14.36
N THR A 277 -26.58 10.56 13.51
CA THR A 277 -26.68 11.74 12.65
C THR A 277 -27.07 11.32 11.23
N THR A 278 -27.37 12.27 10.34
CA THR A 278 -27.59 11.99 8.91
C THR A 278 -26.38 11.33 8.25
N TYR A 279 -25.18 11.53 8.81
CA TYR A 279 -23.95 10.90 8.33
C TYR A 279 -23.99 9.37 8.41
N ALA A 280 -24.85 8.80 9.26
CA ALA A 280 -25.04 7.36 9.36
C ALA A 280 -25.55 6.77 8.04
N MET A 281 -26.59 7.38 7.46
CA MET A 281 -27.17 6.95 6.20
C MET A 281 -26.32 7.40 5.01
N ASP A 282 -25.73 8.61 5.07
CA ASP A 282 -24.82 9.10 4.02
C ASP A 282 -23.61 8.17 3.84
N GLY A 283 -22.91 7.85 4.94
CA GLY A 283 -21.73 6.98 4.89
C GLY A 283 -22.08 5.52 4.62
N ALA A 284 -23.21 5.01 5.12
CA ALA A 284 -23.68 3.66 4.77
C ALA A 284 -24.02 3.55 3.27
N ALA A 285 -24.59 4.59 2.67
CA ALA A 285 -24.86 4.64 1.24
C ALA A 285 -23.57 4.67 0.41
N MET A 286 -22.59 5.51 0.81
CA MET A 286 -21.29 5.60 0.16
C MET A 286 -20.53 4.27 0.13
N HIS A 287 -20.62 3.45 1.19
CA HIS A 287 -19.93 2.14 1.27
C HIS A 287 -20.83 0.94 0.89
N ASN A 288 -21.96 1.19 0.22
CA ASN A 288 -22.91 0.18 -0.23
C ASN A 288 -23.52 -0.74 0.85
N HIS A 289 -23.71 -0.24 2.07
CA HIS A 289 -24.38 -0.99 3.14
C HIS A 289 -25.91 -0.84 3.03
N LEU A 290 -26.48 -1.42 1.97
CA LEU A 290 -27.90 -1.29 1.63
C LEU A 290 -28.84 -1.81 2.73
N ASP A 291 -28.45 -2.88 3.42
CA ASP A 291 -29.17 -3.43 4.56
C ASP A 291 -29.27 -2.44 5.74
N VAL A 292 -28.16 -1.75 6.05
CA VAL A 292 -28.13 -0.67 7.04
C VAL A 292 -28.96 0.52 6.58
N VAL A 293 -28.83 0.97 5.32
CA VAL A 293 -29.62 2.08 4.78
C VAL A 293 -31.12 1.77 4.85
N ARG A 294 -31.53 0.55 4.50
CA ARG A 294 -32.92 0.08 4.63
C ARG A 294 -33.38 0.12 6.08
N PHE A 295 -32.58 -0.41 7.00
CA PHE A 295 -32.91 -0.38 8.43
C PHE A 295 -33.08 1.04 8.95
N LEU A 296 -32.13 1.92 8.67
CA LEU A 296 -32.18 3.33 9.08
C LEU A 296 -33.39 4.04 8.45
N HIS A 297 -33.69 3.78 7.17
CA HIS A 297 -34.86 4.34 6.50
C HIS A 297 -36.18 3.91 7.16
N GLU A 298 -36.31 2.63 7.53
CA GLU A 298 -37.54 2.06 8.09
C GLU A 298 -37.72 2.38 9.59
N ARG A 299 -36.63 2.56 10.35
CA ARG A 299 -36.65 2.61 11.82
C ARG A 299 -36.16 3.93 12.44
N ARG A 300 -35.55 4.81 11.66
CA ARG A 300 -35.00 6.10 12.12
C ARG A 300 -35.64 7.28 11.38
N THR A 301 -35.54 8.46 11.98
CA THR A 301 -36.17 9.69 11.45
C THR A 301 -35.17 10.74 10.99
N GLU A 302 -33.88 10.56 11.31
CA GLU A 302 -32.81 11.50 10.97
C GLU A 302 -32.63 11.67 9.46
N GLY A 303 -32.80 10.59 8.70
CA GLY A 303 -32.69 10.62 7.24
C GLY A 303 -31.25 10.69 6.73
N CYS A 304 -31.10 11.22 5.52
CA CYS A 304 -29.83 11.42 4.85
C CYS A 304 -29.73 12.85 4.31
N THR A 305 -28.61 13.18 3.68
CA THR A 305 -28.43 14.38 2.88
C THR A 305 -28.20 13.99 1.41
N VAL A 306 -27.96 14.98 0.54
CA VAL A 306 -27.55 14.71 -0.86
C VAL A 306 -26.28 13.86 -0.94
N ARG A 307 -25.43 13.89 0.10
CA ARG A 307 -24.20 13.11 0.19
C ARG A 307 -24.42 11.60 0.12
N ALA A 308 -25.60 11.09 0.51
CA ALA A 308 -25.91 9.67 0.35
C ALA A 308 -25.91 9.26 -1.13
N MET A 309 -26.56 10.04 -1.99
CA MET A 309 -26.59 9.77 -3.42
C MET A 309 -25.28 10.20 -4.10
N ASP A 310 -24.68 11.33 -3.70
CA ASP A 310 -23.41 11.78 -4.27
C ASP A 310 -22.27 10.77 -3.99
N GLY A 311 -22.19 10.26 -2.76
CA GLY A 311 -21.23 9.21 -2.38
C GLY A 311 -21.53 7.87 -3.04
N ALA A 312 -22.80 7.46 -3.14
CA ALA A 312 -23.16 6.26 -3.90
C ALA A 312 -22.82 6.39 -5.39
N ALA A 313 -22.93 7.59 -5.96
CA ALA A 313 -22.53 7.87 -7.34
C ALA A 313 -21.01 7.83 -7.52
N GLN A 314 -20.26 8.40 -6.56
CA GLN A 314 -18.79 8.36 -6.52
C GLN A 314 -18.25 6.92 -6.54
N GLU A 315 -18.86 6.00 -5.77
CA GLU A 315 -18.38 4.61 -5.68
C GLU A 315 -19.11 3.66 -6.65
N GLY A 316 -19.99 4.18 -7.52
CA GLY A 316 -20.64 3.41 -8.58
C GLY A 316 -21.74 2.46 -8.11
N HIS A 317 -22.44 2.79 -7.02
CA HIS A 317 -23.45 1.93 -6.39
C HIS A 317 -24.86 2.18 -6.96
N LEU A 318 -25.13 1.67 -8.16
CA LEU A 318 -26.40 1.89 -8.86
C LEU A 318 -27.64 1.39 -8.09
N GLU A 319 -27.58 0.19 -7.48
CA GLU A 319 -28.70 -0.34 -6.68
C GLU A 319 -29.02 0.57 -5.47
N MET A 320 -27.99 1.12 -4.82
CA MET A 320 -28.15 2.08 -3.74
C MET A 320 -28.82 3.38 -4.24
N LEU A 321 -28.38 3.90 -5.40
CA LEU A 321 -29.00 5.08 -6.02
C LEU A 321 -30.47 4.85 -6.35
N GLU A 322 -30.82 3.70 -6.92
CA GLU A 322 -32.20 3.31 -7.20
C GLU A 322 -33.04 3.25 -5.92
N PHE A 323 -32.50 2.65 -4.87
CA PHE A 323 -33.15 2.59 -3.57
C PHE A 323 -33.39 3.99 -3.00
N LEU A 324 -32.37 4.83 -2.95
CA LEU A 324 -32.45 6.19 -2.42
C LEU A 324 -33.40 7.05 -3.25
N HIS A 325 -33.31 7.03 -4.58
CA HIS A 325 -34.23 7.75 -5.47
C HIS A 325 -35.69 7.38 -5.23
N LYS A 326 -35.96 6.09 -5.01
CA LYS A 326 -37.33 5.60 -4.82
C LYS A 326 -37.92 5.96 -3.45
N HIS A 327 -37.09 6.01 -2.40
CA HIS A 327 -37.57 6.08 -1.01
C HIS A 327 -37.20 7.39 -0.28
N ARG A 328 -36.30 8.21 -0.83
CA ARG A 328 -35.82 9.48 -0.26
C ARG A 328 -36.15 10.64 -1.19
N ARG A 329 -36.11 11.87 -0.66
CA ARG A 329 -36.50 13.09 -1.39
C ARG A 329 -35.35 14.09 -1.55
N GLU A 330 -34.23 13.83 -0.89
CA GLU A 330 -33.04 14.68 -0.86
C GLU A 330 -32.41 14.81 -2.24
N GLY A 331 -32.42 13.72 -3.03
CA GLY A 331 -31.82 13.68 -4.35
C GLY A 331 -30.29 13.68 -4.32
N CYS A 332 -29.69 14.10 -5.43
CA CYS A 332 -28.25 14.27 -5.61
C CYS A 332 -27.94 15.70 -6.06
N SER A 333 -26.68 16.10 -5.88
CA SER A 333 -26.15 17.36 -6.37
C SER A 333 -25.37 17.15 -7.68
N SER A 334 -24.88 18.24 -8.29
CA SER A 334 -23.94 18.16 -9.41
C SER A 334 -22.65 17.40 -9.07
N ASP A 335 -22.30 17.30 -7.78
CA ASP A 335 -21.12 16.57 -7.33
C ASP A 335 -21.26 15.06 -7.60
N ALA A 336 -22.48 14.50 -7.58
CA ALA A 336 -22.71 13.11 -8.00
C ALA A 336 -22.25 12.85 -9.43
N VAL A 337 -22.52 13.80 -10.33
CA VAL A 337 -22.16 13.72 -11.75
C VAL A 337 -20.64 13.85 -11.91
N VAL A 338 -20.04 14.85 -11.26
CA VAL A 338 -18.59 15.07 -11.31
C VAL A 338 -17.84 13.86 -10.74
N ALA A 339 -18.25 13.36 -9.58
CA ALA A 339 -17.63 12.21 -8.93
C ALA A 339 -17.79 10.94 -9.77
N ALA A 340 -18.98 10.68 -10.32
CA ALA A 340 -19.19 9.57 -11.23
C ALA A 340 -18.32 9.68 -12.49
N ILE A 341 -18.04 10.89 -13.01
CA ILE A 341 -17.10 11.09 -14.13
C ILE A 341 -15.66 10.80 -13.68
N GLU A 342 -15.22 11.39 -12.58
CA GLU A 342 -13.85 11.24 -12.04
C GLU A 342 -13.53 9.79 -11.70
N CYS A 343 -14.54 9.03 -11.24
CA CYS A 343 -14.44 7.60 -10.94
C CYS A 343 -14.83 6.69 -12.12
N GLY A 344 -15.27 7.26 -13.25
CA GLY A 344 -15.53 6.56 -14.50
C GLY A 344 -16.81 5.73 -14.53
N HIS A 345 -17.79 6.05 -13.69
CA HIS A 345 -19.00 5.28 -13.50
C HIS A 345 -20.09 5.58 -14.55
N LEU A 346 -19.87 5.17 -15.81
CA LEU A 346 -20.78 5.42 -16.94
C LEU A 346 -22.24 4.99 -16.69
N HIS A 347 -22.50 3.80 -16.15
CA HIS A 347 -23.88 3.39 -15.79
C HIS A 347 -24.59 4.33 -14.80
N VAL A 348 -23.84 4.96 -13.89
CA VAL A 348 -24.39 5.95 -12.95
C VAL A 348 -24.67 7.24 -13.70
N LEU A 349 -23.82 7.64 -14.65
CA LEU A 349 -24.07 8.81 -15.49
C LEU A 349 -25.29 8.63 -16.39
N GLU A 350 -25.46 7.47 -17.02
CA GLU A 350 -26.65 7.14 -17.82
C GLU A 350 -27.91 7.19 -16.95
N TRP A 351 -27.82 6.63 -15.74
CA TRP A 351 -28.92 6.67 -14.79
C TRP A 351 -29.22 8.09 -14.29
N LEU A 352 -28.20 8.90 -14.01
CA LEU A 352 -28.33 10.30 -13.60
C LEU A 352 -28.88 11.16 -14.74
N ASP A 353 -28.46 10.97 -15.99
CA ASP A 353 -28.99 11.69 -17.16
C ASP A 353 -30.47 11.37 -17.37
N ALA A 354 -30.85 10.09 -17.21
CA ALA A 354 -32.23 9.66 -17.34
C ALA A 354 -33.17 10.18 -16.24
N ARG A 355 -32.66 10.43 -15.02
CA ARG A 355 -33.50 10.75 -13.84
C ARG A 355 -33.33 12.16 -13.29
N TYR A 356 -32.19 12.78 -13.53
CA TYR A 356 -31.81 14.11 -13.04
C TYR A 356 -31.17 14.94 -14.17
N PRO A 357 -31.86 15.15 -15.31
CA PRO A 357 -31.28 15.87 -16.45
C PRO A 357 -30.86 17.31 -16.11
N ASP A 358 -31.47 17.93 -15.09
CA ASP A 358 -31.17 19.30 -14.68
C ASP A 358 -29.81 19.46 -13.97
N ILE A 359 -29.33 18.42 -13.26
CA ILE A 359 -28.00 18.45 -12.60
C ILE A 359 -26.90 17.95 -13.54
N VAL A 360 -27.28 17.14 -14.53
CA VAL A 360 -26.43 16.71 -15.64
C VAL A 360 -26.39 17.87 -16.64
N ASN A 361 -25.65 18.91 -16.30
CA ASN A 361 -25.46 20.09 -17.17
C ASN A 361 -25.22 19.62 -18.61
N GLU A 362 -26.12 20.01 -19.54
CA GLU A 362 -26.34 19.33 -20.83
C GLU A 362 -25.07 19.17 -21.69
N ASP A 363 -24.04 19.99 -21.45
CA ASP A 363 -22.79 19.94 -22.20
C ASP A 363 -21.80 18.90 -21.65
N PHE A 364 -21.61 18.77 -20.34
CA PHE A 364 -20.42 18.10 -19.79
C PHE A 364 -20.52 16.57 -19.81
N SER A 365 -21.58 15.95 -19.28
CA SER A 365 -21.67 14.48 -19.22
C SER A 365 -21.98 13.85 -20.57
N LYS A 366 -22.79 14.53 -21.40
CA LYS A 366 -23.01 14.16 -22.81
C LYS A 366 -21.72 14.29 -23.61
N GLN A 367 -20.88 15.29 -23.33
CA GLN A 367 -19.55 15.42 -23.94
C GLN A 367 -18.66 14.23 -23.59
N TYR A 368 -18.64 13.73 -22.35
CA TYR A 368 -17.87 12.53 -21.99
C TYR A 368 -18.37 11.27 -22.70
N CYS A 369 -19.69 11.04 -22.75
CA CYS A 369 -20.27 9.91 -23.50
C CYS A 369 -19.93 10.01 -25.01
N ARG A 370 -20.01 11.20 -25.60
CA ARG A 370 -19.61 11.46 -26.99
C ARG A 370 -18.12 11.25 -27.21
N ILE A 371 -17.26 11.66 -26.27
CA ILE A 371 -15.81 11.42 -26.33
C ILE A 371 -15.52 9.92 -26.38
N ILE A 372 -16.17 9.12 -25.53
CA ILE A 372 -16.00 7.65 -25.54
C ILE A 372 -16.47 7.08 -26.88
N GLN A 373 -17.68 7.43 -27.32
CA GLN A 373 -18.23 6.95 -28.59
C GLN A 373 -17.39 7.37 -29.80
N ARG A 374 -16.75 8.54 -29.75
CA ARG A 374 -15.93 9.07 -30.86
C ARG A 374 -14.51 8.50 -30.86
N TYR A 375 -13.83 8.54 -29.72
CA TYR A 375 -12.40 8.30 -29.61
C TYR A 375 -12.04 6.93 -29.02
N LEU A 376 -13.01 6.21 -28.44
CA LEU A 376 -12.86 4.88 -27.84
C LEU A 376 -14.03 3.92 -28.21
N PRO A 377 -14.43 3.80 -29.49
CA PRO A 377 -15.61 3.03 -29.88
C PRO A 377 -15.54 1.53 -29.53
N ASP A 378 -14.35 0.94 -29.38
CA ASP A 378 -14.19 -0.47 -29.00
C ASP A 378 -14.27 -0.71 -27.47
N PHE A 379 -14.54 0.37 -26.71
CA PHE A 379 -14.57 0.40 -25.25
C PHE A 379 -15.88 0.99 -24.70
N VAL A 380 -16.96 0.94 -25.49
CA VAL A 380 -18.30 1.30 -25.03
C VAL A 380 -18.88 0.14 -24.20
N PHE A 381 -19.12 0.37 -22.91
CA PHE A 381 -19.70 -0.61 -21.99
C PHE A 381 -20.94 -0.04 -21.31
N GLU A 382 -21.94 -0.90 -21.06
CA GLU A 382 -23.13 -0.53 -20.28
C GLU A 382 -22.77 -0.32 -18.80
N ASP A 383 -21.85 -1.14 -18.23
CA ASP A 383 -21.33 -0.91 -16.88
C ASP A 383 -19.85 -0.47 -16.85
N PRO A 384 -19.45 0.38 -15.89
CA PRO A 384 -18.09 0.90 -15.75
C PRO A 384 -17.18 -0.02 -14.96
N SER A 385 -15.91 0.39 -14.84
CA SER A 385 -14.98 -0.22 -13.90
C SER A 385 -15.46 0.00 -12.46
N ASN A 386 -15.45 -1.04 -11.65
CA ASN A 386 -15.64 -0.97 -10.19
C ASN A 386 -14.38 -1.45 -9.44
N GLN A 387 -14.42 -1.46 -8.10
CA GLN A 387 -13.30 -1.93 -7.27
C GLN A 387 -12.98 -3.42 -7.48
N GLU A 388 -13.99 -4.24 -7.78
CA GLU A 388 -13.80 -5.66 -8.09
C GLU A 388 -13.05 -5.83 -9.42
N ASP A 389 -13.33 -5.01 -10.43
CA ASP A 389 -12.60 -4.99 -11.71
C ASP A 389 -11.12 -4.69 -11.50
N LYS A 390 -10.81 -3.71 -10.63
CA LYS A 390 -9.43 -3.39 -10.25
C LYS A 390 -8.74 -4.59 -9.59
N LEU A 391 -9.42 -5.26 -8.66
CA LEU A 391 -8.89 -6.45 -7.99
C LEU A 391 -8.68 -7.63 -8.96
N VAL A 392 -9.62 -7.86 -9.87
CA VAL A 392 -9.54 -8.89 -10.91
C VAL A 392 -8.35 -8.62 -11.84
N ALA A 393 -8.21 -7.39 -12.34
CA ALA A 393 -7.11 -6.99 -13.21
C ALA A 393 -5.76 -7.06 -12.49
N PHE A 394 -5.69 -6.60 -11.23
CA PHE A 394 -4.51 -6.70 -10.39
C PHE A 394 -4.10 -8.16 -10.17
N THR A 395 -5.05 -9.02 -9.80
CA THR A 395 -4.80 -10.44 -9.55
C THR A 395 -4.34 -11.15 -10.82
N HIS A 396 -4.97 -10.87 -11.97
CA HIS A 396 -4.54 -11.38 -13.26
C HIS A 396 -3.11 -10.93 -13.59
N TRP A 397 -2.81 -9.64 -13.40
CA TRP A 397 -1.47 -9.11 -13.66
C TRP A 397 -0.40 -9.77 -12.80
N GLU A 398 -0.67 -9.89 -11.49
CA GLU A 398 0.21 -10.55 -10.53
C GLU A 398 0.34 -12.05 -10.80
N GLN A 399 -0.66 -12.69 -11.42
CA GLN A 399 -0.59 -14.10 -11.76
C GLN A 399 0.26 -14.36 -13.02
N VAL A 400 0.13 -13.50 -14.04
CA VAL A 400 0.71 -13.75 -15.37
C VAL A 400 2.04 -13.03 -15.58
N TYR A 401 2.22 -11.86 -14.97
CA TYR A 401 3.30 -10.91 -15.30
C TYR A 401 4.20 -10.51 -14.11
N LYS A 402 4.01 -11.15 -12.94
CA LYS A 402 4.63 -10.87 -11.62
C LYS A 402 6.12 -10.49 -11.61
N ASP A 403 6.95 -11.19 -12.38
CA ASP A 403 8.40 -11.23 -12.17
C ASP A 403 9.19 -10.03 -12.74
N THR A 404 8.53 -8.91 -13.05
CA THR A 404 9.17 -7.88 -13.91
C THR A 404 9.02 -6.44 -13.45
N ILE A 405 8.88 -6.20 -12.15
CA ILE A 405 8.73 -4.84 -11.59
C ILE A 405 10.10 -4.15 -11.28
N HIS A 406 11.23 -4.89 -11.29
CA HIS A 406 12.53 -4.36 -10.85
C HIS A 406 13.70 -4.49 -11.86
N SER A 407 13.48 -5.01 -13.07
CA SER A 407 14.55 -5.16 -14.06
C SER A 407 14.40 -4.16 -15.20
N GLU A 408 15.33 -3.20 -15.31
CA GLU A 408 15.48 -2.30 -16.47
C GLU A 408 15.76 -3.05 -17.79
N LYS A 409 15.92 -4.38 -17.75
CA LYS A 409 16.06 -5.25 -18.92
C LYS A 409 15.04 -6.37 -18.87
N THR A 410 13.88 -6.17 -19.49
CA THR A 410 12.92 -7.24 -19.80
C THR A 410 13.51 -8.13 -20.91
N ALA A 411 13.83 -9.38 -20.60
CA ALA A 411 14.26 -10.35 -21.61
C ALA A 411 13.11 -10.59 -22.62
N PRO A 412 13.38 -10.69 -23.94
CA PRO A 412 12.34 -10.92 -24.95
C PRO A 412 11.49 -12.16 -24.71
N GLU A 413 12.06 -13.18 -24.06
CA GLU A 413 11.39 -14.45 -23.76
C GLU A 413 10.56 -14.44 -22.47
N SER A 414 10.66 -13.39 -21.65
CA SER A 414 9.83 -13.23 -20.44
C SER A 414 8.35 -13.07 -20.80
N ALA A 415 7.44 -13.37 -19.86
CA ALA A 415 6.00 -13.20 -20.07
C ALA A 415 5.65 -11.77 -20.54
N VAL A 416 6.29 -10.77 -19.92
CA VAL A 416 6.15 -9.36 -20.28
C VAL A 416 6.82 -9.04 -21.63
N GLY A 417 7.97 -9.62 -21.94
CA GLY A 417 8.61 -9.48 -23.26
C GLY A 417 7.75 -10.02 -24.40
N LYS A 418 7.05 -11.14 -24.17
CA LYS A 418 6.05 -11.70 -25.10
C LYS A 418 4.84 -10.78 -25.23
N LEU A 419 4.31 -10.26 -24.12
CA LEU A 419 3.21 -9.29 -24.11
C LEU A 419 3.55 -8.07 -24.97
N TYR A 420 4.75 -7.51 -24.80
CA TYR A 420 5.20 -6.35 -25.56
C TYR A 420 5.40 -6.63 -27.04
N THR A 421 5.96 -7.80 -27.38
CA THR A 421 6.11 -8.22 -28.78
C THR A 421 4.75 -8.34 -29.45
N ALA A 422 3.78 -8.97 -28.75
CA ALA A 422 2.41 -9.09 -29.23
C ALA A 422 1.71 -7.72 -29.32
N PHE A 423 1.91 -6.84 -28.34
CA PHE A 423 1.34 -5.49 -28.32
C PHE A 423 1.77 -4.68 -29.55
N TYR A 424 3.07 -4.57 -29.83
CA TYR A 424 3.53 -3.80 -30.98
C TYR A 424 3.12 -4.43 -32.31
N LYS A 425 3.05 -5.76 -32.38
CA LYS A 425 2.50 -6.44 -33.54
C LYS A 425 1.05 -6.00 -33.78
N HIS A 426 0.18 -6.12 -32.78
CA HIS A 426 -1.23 -5.75 -32.89
C HIS A 426 -1.43 -4.25 -33.11
N LEU A 427 -0.65 -3.40 -32.42
CA LEU A 427 -0.72 -1.94 -32.56
C LEU A 427 -0.43 -1.51 -33.98
N PHE A 428 0.60 -2.07 -34.60
CA PHE A 428 1.00 -1.73 -35.95
C PHE A 428 0.17 -2.38 -37.05
N GLU A 429 -0.58 -3.44 -36.71
CA GLU A 429 -1.63 -4.00 -37.56
C GLU A 429 -2.88 -3.11 -37.52
N LEU A 430 -3.29 -2.62 -36.34
CA LEU A 430 -4.46 -1.76 -36.15
C LEU A 430 -4.24 -0.31 -36.60
N ALA A 431 -3.04 0.23 -36.36
CA ALA A 431 -2.68 1.62 -36.66
C ALA A 431 -1.29 1.71 -37.31
N PRO A 432 -1.13 1.34 -38.60
CA PRO A 432 0.16 1.37 -39.30
C PRO A 432 0.82 2.75 -39.29
N GLN A 433 0.03 3.83 -39.26
CA GLN A 433 0.50 5.22 -39.19
C GLN A 433 1.34 5.50 -37.94
N MET A 434 1.08 4.81 -36.83
CA MET A 434 1.83 4.98 -35.59
C MET A 434 3.28 4.48 -35.69
N LYS A 435 3.63 3.66 -36.68
CA LYS A 435 5.03 3.25 -36.94
C LYS A 435 5.95 4.46 -37.11
N ALA A 436 5.45 5.57 -37.67
CA ALA A 436 6.22 6.79 -37.84
C ALA A 436 6.66 7.43 -36.51
N MET A 437 5.91 7.18 -35.42
CA MET A 437 6.26 7.61 -34.07
C MET A 437 7.38 6.77 -33.43
N PHE A 438 7.72 5.62 -34.05
CA PHE A 438 8.76 4.69 -33.59
C PHE A 438 9.82 4.44 -34.69
N PRO A 439 10.70 5.41 -35.00
CA PRO A 439 11.66 5.27 -36.10
C PRO A 439 12.64 4.11 -35.90
N PRO A 440 13.05 3.41 -36.98
CA PRO A 440 14.01 2.32 -36.91
C PRO A 440 15.34 2.78 -36.32
N GLY A 441 15.91 1.99 -35.39
CA GLY A 441 17.17 2.29 -34.69
C GLY A 441 17.00 2.91 -33.30
N LYS A 442 15.79 3.24 -32.86
CA LYS A 442 15.48 3.71 -31.49
C LYS A 442 14.79 2.63 -30.64
N GLN A 443 15.36 1.43 -30.55
CA GLN A 443 14.87 0.37 -29.64
C GLN A 443 14.75 0.86 -28.19
N ALA A 444 15.58 1.81 -27.76
CA ALA A 444 15.49 2.47 -26.47
C ALA A 444 14.19 3.28 -26.25
N VAL A 445 13.54 3.76 -27.32
CA VAL A 445 12.24 4.46 -27.24
C VAL A 445 11.10 3.46 -27.07
N GLN A 446 11.14 2.33 -27.78
CA GLN A 446 10.19 1.23 -27.56
C GLN A 446 10.31 0.71 -26.12
N SER A 447 11.52 0.44 -25.63
CA SER A 447 11.74 0.05 -24.23
C SER A 447 11.22 1.08 -23.22
N ARG A 448 11.38 2.39 -23.47
CA ARG A 448 10.86 3.45 -22.58
C ARG A 448 9.33 3.55 -22.60
N VAL A 449 8.70 3.44 -23.77
CA VAL A 449 7.24 3.44 -23.88
C VAL A 449 6.65 2.22 -23.17
N LEU A 450 7.31 1.07 -23.26
CA LEU A 450 6.93 -0.14 -22.51
C LEU A 450 7.07 0.04 -21.00
N THR A 451 8.14 0.70 -20.53
CA THR A 451 8.27 1.09 -19.13
C THR A 451 7.14 2.02 -18.71
N HIS A 452 6.73 2.97 -19.55
CA HIS A 452 5.64 3.91 -19.25
C HIS A 452 4.26 3.25 -19.27
N ILE A 453 3.99 2.32 -20.19
CA ILE A 453 2.74 1.56 -20.21
C ILE A 453 2.66 0.71 -18.94
N SER A 454 3.69 -0.05 -18.61
CA SER A 454 3.69 -0.90 -17.41
C SER A 454 3.70 -0.11 -16.10
N ALA A 455 4.40 1.03 -16.05
CA ALA A 455 4.34 1.94 -14.90
C ALA A 455 2.98 2.62 -14.78
N GLY A 456 2.37 3.01 -15.92
CA GLY A 456 1.02 3.56 -15.99
C GLY A 456 0.00 2.55 -15.49
N MET A 457 0.05 1.32 -15.99
CA MET A 457 -0.81 0.21 -15.56
C MET A 457 -0.64 -0.12 -14.08
N LYS A 458 0.60 -0.15 -13.57
CA LYS A 458 0.85 -0.28 -12.12
C LYS A 458 0.19 0.86 -11.35
N SER A 459 0.40 2.10 -11.78
CA SER A 459 -0.17 3.28 -11.14
C SER A 459 -1.70 3.22 -11.13
N LEU A 460 -2.33 2.82 -12.25
CA LEU A 460 -3.78 2.63 -12.34
C LEU A 460 -4.31 1.59 -11.35
N LEU A 461 -3.54 0.53 -11.10
CA LEU A 461 -3.94 -0.56 -10.20
C LEU A 461 -3.62 -0.29 -8.72
N THR A 462 -2.69 0.61 -8.41
CA THR A 462 -2.18 0.82 -7.03
C THR A 462 -2.38 2.23 -6.47
N ALA A 463 -2.85 3.20 -7.26
CA ALA A 463 -2.97 4.58 -6.82
C ALA A 463 -4.20 4.79 -5.91
N GLU A 464 -3.98 5.46 -4.78
CA GLU A 464 -5.05 6.01 -3.92
C GLU A 464 -5.69 7.25 -4.56
N ASP A 465 -4.89 8.07 -5.28
CA ASP A 465 -5.35 9.23 -6.08
C ASP A 465 -4.95 9.03 -7.55
N LEU A 466 -5.89 8.49 -8.31
CA LEU A 466 -5.71 8.18 -9.73
C LEU A 466 -5.56 9.45 -10.58
N VAL A 467 -6.24 10.54 -10.20
CA VAL A 467 -6.33 11.77 -10.98
C VAL A 467 -4.96 12.43 -11.08
N GLN A 468 -4.26 12.63 -9.96
CA GLN A 468 -2.93 13.26 -9.98
C GLN A 468 -1.90 12.48 -10.81
N GLN A 469 -1.95 11.14 -10.77
CA GLN A 469 -1.01 10.31 -11.51
C GLN A 469 -1.33 10.28 -13.01
N VAL A 470 -2.62 10.23 -13.36
CA VAL A 470 -3.07 10.29 -14.74
C VAL A 470 -2.75 11.66 -15.38
N MET A 471 -2.78 12.75 -14.62
CA MET A 471 -2.34 14.07 -15.11
C MET A 471 -0.87 14.08 -15.57
N HIS A 472 0.04 13.42 -14.84
CA HIS A 472 1.44 13.29 -15.27
C HIS A 472 1.54 12.50 -16.58
N LEU A 473 0.76 11.43 -16.71
CA LEU A 473 0.70 10.60 -17.91
C LEU A 473 0.12 11.38 -19.11
N ALA A 474 -0.92 12.18 -18.89
CA ALA A 474 -1.51 13.06 -19.91
C ALA A 474 -0.47 14.05 -20.46
N LEU A 475 0.32 14.68 -19.59
CA LEU A 475 1.40 15.60 -20.00
C LEU A 475 2.48 14.90 -20.85
N VAL A 476 2.79 13.63 -20.57
CA VAL A 476 3.74 12.84 -21.38
C VAL A 476 3.15 12.55 -22.76
N HIS A 477 1.88 12.13 -22.84
CA HIS A 477 1.19 11.88 -24.11
C HIS A 477 1.12 13.16 -24.96
N MET A 478 0.85 14.31 -24.35
CA MET A 478 0.91 15.62 -25.01
C MET A 478 2.29 15.92 -25.59
N LYS A 479 3.37 15.75 -24.81
CA LYS A 479 4.74 16.00 -25.28
C LYS A 479 5.16 15.10 -26.45
N LEU A 480 4.56 13.92 -26.54
CA LEU A 480 4.80 12.96 -27.62
C LEU A 480 3.90 13.20 -28.85
N GLY A 481 2.99 14.18 -28.80
CA GLY A 481 2.10 14.54 -29.90
C GLY A 481 0.97 13.53 -30.16
N VAL A 482 0.62 12.72 -29.15
CA VAL A 482 -0.51 11.78 -29.22
C VAL A 482 -1.82 12.57 -29.33
N LYS A 483 -2.66 12.21 -30.31
CA LYS A 483 -3.96 12.85 -30.53
C LYS A 483 -5.09 12.04 -29.91
N PRO A 484 -6.27 12.62 -29.67
CA PRO A 484 -7.43 11.88 -29.18
C PRO A 484 -7.78 10.62 -30.00
N ASP A 485 -7.71 10.70 -31.33
CA ASP A 485 -7.97 9.56 -32.23
C ASP A 485 -6.95 8.41 -32.08
N ASP A 486 -5.82 8.66 -31.42
CA ASP A 486 -4.76 7.68 -31.22
C ASP A 486 -4.99 6.79 -29.98
N PHE A 487 -6.06 7.02 -29.18
CA PHE A 487 -6.29 6.25 -27.95
C PHE A 487 -6.98 4.90 -28.18
N ASN A 488 -7.89 4.76 -29.15
CA ASN A 488 -8.57 3.47 -29.38
C ASN A 488 -7.61 2.33 -29.82
N PRO A 489 -6.71 2.52 -30.81
CA PRO A 489 -5.89 1.40 -31.32
C PRO A 489 -4.91 0.79 -30.30
N PRO A 490 -4.20 1.57 -29.45
CA PRO A 490 -3.38 1.02 -28.37
C PRO A 490 -4.17 0.22 -27.34
N GLY A 491 -5.38 0.66 -26.98
CA GLY A 491 -6.24 -0.12 -26.08
C GLY A 491 -6.52 -1.50 -26.64
N GLU A 492 -7.03 -1.57 -27.87
CA GLU A 492 -7.40 -2.84 -28.50
C GLU A 492 -6.17 -3.74 -28.74
N ALA A 493 -5.03 -3.14 -29.10
CA ALA A 493 -3.77 -3.87 -29.22
C ALA A 493 -3.31 -4.49 -27.89
N LEU A 494 -3.50 -3.79 -26.77
CA LEU A 494 -3.18 -4.28 -25.43
C LEU A 494 -4.07 -5.47 -25.05
N MET A 495 -5.38 -5.37 -25.27
CA MET A 495 -6.32 -6.46 -24.97
C MET A 495 -5.98 -7.73 -25.77
N ARG A 496 -5.70 -7.59 -27.08
CA ARG A 496 -5.28 -8.72 -27.93
C ARG A 496 -3.96 -9.33 -27.47
N ALA A 497 -2.99 -8.50 -27.13
CA ALA A 497 -1.69 -8.96 -26.65
C ALA A 497 -1.79 -9.72 -25.33
N MET A 498 -2.62 -9.25 -24.40
CA MET A 498 -2.86 -9.94 -23.14
C MET A 498 -3.59 -11.26 -23.35
N ARG A 499 -4.61 -11.28 -24.22
CA ARG A 499 -5.31 -12.51 -24.61
C ARG A 499 -4.35 -13.57 -25.15
N ASP A 500 -3.45 -13.18 -26.05
CA ASP A 500 -2.49 -14.10 -26.67
C ASP A 500 -1.45 -14.64 -25.69
N THR A 501 -1.13 -13.88 -24.63
CA THR A 501 -0.01 -14.18 -23.73
C THR A 501 -0.41 -14.69 -22.35
N SER A 502 -1.69 -14.56 -21.97
CA SER A 502 -2.20 -14.98 -20.66
C SER A 502 -2.65 -16.45 -20.60
N GLY A 503 -2.81 -17.11 -21.75
CA GLY A 503 -3.28 -18.50 -21.81
C GLY A 503 -4.62 -18.68 -21.08
N ALA A 504 -4.73 -19.71 -20.24
CA ALA A 504 -5.95 -20.03 -19.50
C ALA A 504 -6.35 -18.97 -18.44
N ALA A 505 -5.46 -18.04 -18.09
CA ALA A 505 -5.77 -16.94 -17.17
C ALA A 505 -6.62 -15.84 -17.83
N TRP A 506 -6.74 -15.82 -19.16
CA TRP A 506 -7.63 -14.89 -19.86
C TRP A 506 -9.05 -15.42 -19.88
N THR A 507 -9.90 -14.84 -19.03
CA THR A 507 -11.34 -15.13 -18.98
C THR A 507 -12.14 -13.92 -19.47
N GLU A 508 -13.41 -14.12 -19.77
CA GLU A 508 -14.33 -13.03 -20.12
C GLU A 508 -14.38 -11.96 -19.01
N ARG A 509 -14.40 -12.39 -17.74
CA ARG A 509 -14.36 -11.49 -16.57
C ARG A 509 -13.10 -10.62 -16.53
N VAL A 510 -11.94 -11.20 -16.85
CA VAL A 510 -10.64 -10.49 -16.89
C VAL A 510 -10.59 -9.52 -18.06
N GLU A 511 -11.07 -9.93 -19.23
CA GLU A 511 -11.13 -9.06 -20.40
C GLU A 511 -12.01 -7.83 -20.14
N THR A 512 -13.22 -8.03 -19.61
CA THR A 512 -14.13 -6.94 -19.26
C THR A 512 -13.50 -6.00 -18.24
N ALA A 513 -12.84 -6.52 -17.20
CA ALA A 513 -12.15 -5.70 -16.20
C ALA A 513 -11.07 -4.82 -16.84
N TRP A 514 -10.18 -5.39 -17.66
CA TRP A 514 -9.12 -4.64 -18.31
C TRP A 514 -9.63 -3.60 -19.29
N ARG A 515 -10.66 -3.93 -20.09
CA ARG A 515 -11.27 -2.99 -21.03
C ARG A 515 -11.88 -1.79 -20.31
N ARG A 516 -12.60 -2.01 -19.21
CA ARG A 516 -13.18 -0.95 -18.38
C ARG A 516 -12.11 -0.06 -17.75
N ILE A 517 -11.04 -0.65 -17.20
CA ILE A 517 -9.91 0.11 -16.63
C ILE A 517 -9.20 0.96 -17.69
N TYR A 518 -8.98 0.39 -18.89
CA TYR A 518 -8.37 1.14 -20.00
C TYR A 518 -9.24 2.32 -20.42
N CYS A 519 -10.55 2.08 -20.62
CA CYS A 519 -11.51 3.12 -20.96
C CYS A 519 -11.48 4.26 -19.94
N HIS A 520 -11.52 3.92 -18.65
CA HIS A 520 -11.47 4.87 -17.56
C HIS A 520 -10.19 5.74 -17.58
N ALA A 521 -9.03 5.11 -17.73
CA ALA A 521 -7.75 5.81 -17.82
C ALA A 521 -7.66 6.74 -19.05
N ALA A 522 -8.15 6.26 -20.19
CA ALA A 522 -8.13 7.02 -21.43
C ALA A 522 -9.05 8.25 -21.35
N ILE A 523 -10.25 8.12 -20.77
CA ILE A 523 -11.16 9.24 -20.53
C ILE A 523 -10.50 10.32 -19.69
N LEU A 524 -9.93 9.95 -18.54
CA LEU A 524 -9.26 10.89 -17.63
C LEU A 524 -8.11 11.64 -18.32
N ILE A 525 -7.38 10.99 -19.24
CA ILE A 525 -6.35 11.66 -20.02
C ILE A 525 -6.98 12.62 -21.03
N LEU A 526 -7.95 12.15 -21.83
CA LEU A 526 -8.56 12.92 -22.92
C LEU A 526 -9.17 14.25 -22.44
N VAL A 527 -9.75 14.25 -21.23
CA VAL A 527 -10.46 15.41 -20.70
C VAL A 527 -9.57 16.40 -19.94
N ASN A 528 -8.37 15.97 -19.51
CA ASN A 528 -7.42 16.80 -18.77
C ASN A 528 -6.30 17.39 -19.66
N ILE A 529 -6.30 17.14 -20.97
CA ILE A 529 -5.35 17.76 -21.91
C ILE A 529 -5.80 19.21 -22.18
N PRO A 530 -5.07 20.24 -21.70
CA PRO A 530 -5.38 21.62 -22.05
C PRO A 530 -5.11 21.80 -23.55
N ASN A 531 -6.09 22.32 -24.28
CA ASN A 531 -6.10 22.58 -25.73
C ASN A 531 -6.62 21.46 -26.66
N VAL A 532 -7.30 20.43 -26.17
CA VAL A 532 -8.25 19.73 -27.05
C VAL A 532 -9.46 20.64 -27.22
N HIS A 533 -9.41 21.58 -28.17
CA HIS A 533 -10.63 22.08 -28.77
C HIS A 533 -11.23 20.88 -29.50
N ILE A 534 -12.07 20.11 -28.81
CA ILE A 534 -12.93 19.15 -29.47
C ILE A 534 -13.89 20.03 -30.28
N ASP A 535 -13.59 20.17 -31.57
CA ASP A 535 -14.44 20.93 -32.49
C ASP A 535 -15.71 20.12 -32.69
N LEU A 536 -16.73 20.41 -31.87
CA LEU A 536 -17.98 19.66 -31.80
C LEU A 536 -19.02 20.16 -32.82
N ASP A 537 -18.71 21.22 -33.57
CA ASP A 537 -19.60 21.78 -34.61
C ASP A 537 -19.71 20.87 -35.85
N ASP A 538 -18.82 19.89 -36.02
CA ASP A 538 -18.85 18.96 -37.15
C ASP A 538 -19.92 17.85 -37.02
N PHE A 539 -20.64 17.78 -35.90
CA PHE A 539 -21.75 16.83 -35.71
C PHE A 539 -23.13 17.41 -36.06
N ASP A 540 -23.25 18.74 -36.21
CA ASP A 540 -24.43 19.33 -36.82
C ASP A 540 -24.30 19.13 -38.34
N GLY A 541 -24.91 18.07 -38.86
CA GLY A 541 -24.88 17.63 -40.26
C GLY A 541 -25.34 18.66 -41.31
N LYS A 542 -24.60 19.77 -41.45
CA LYS A 542 -24.82 20.86 -42.41
C LYS A 542 -23.61 21.11 -43.31
N SER A 543 -22.42 20.58 -42.99
CA SER A 543 -21.23 20.76 -43.84
C SER A 543 -21.16 19.81 -45.05
N ALA A 544 -21.89 18.68 -45.03
CA ALA A 544 -21.88 17.71 -46.13
C ALA A 544 -22.72 18.12 -47.38
N ALA A 545 -23.44 19.24 -47.36
CA ALA A 545 -24.29 19.68 -48.46
C ALA A 545 -23.62 20.63 -49.48
N ALA A 546 -22.38 21.08 -49.23
CA ALA A 546 -21.71 22.05 -50.11
C ALA A 546 -20.66 21.44 -51.08
N ALA A 547 -20.35 20.15 -50.96
CA ALA A 547 -19.32 19.48 -51.76
C ALA A 547 -19.85 18.47 -52.81
N GLY A 548 -21.16 18.51 -53.10
CA GLY A 548 -21.84 17.54 -53.97
C GLY A 548 -22.67 18.18 -55.07
N ASN A 549 -22.16 19.19 -55.78
CA ASN A 549 -22.81 19.62 -57.03
C ASN A 549 -21.83 20.29 -58.01
N LYS A 550 -20.88 19.52 -58.53
CA LYS A 550 -20.20 19.84 -59.81
C LYS A 550 -19.90 18.53 -60.57
N ALA A 551 -20.89 18.06 -61.33
CA ALA A 551 -20.66 17.29 -62.53
C ALA A 551 -21.72 17.68 -63.59
N SER A 552 -21.24 17.84 -64.82
CA SER A 552 -21.94 18.04 -66.09
C SER A 552 -22.68 19.36 -66.36
N SER A 553 -21.97 20.31 -66.98
CA SER A 553 -22.48 21.02 -68.17
C SER A 553 -21.32 21.61 -68.95
N GLY A 554 -21.18 21.19 -70.21
CA GLY A 554 -20.08 21.57 -71.10
C GLY A 554 -19.98 23.08 -71.35
N THR A 555 -18.76 23.49 -71.69
CA THR A 555 -18.44 24.81 -72.23
C THR A 555 -19.04 25.00 -73.62
N PRO A 556 -19.59 26.18 -73.92
CA PRO A 556 -19.47 26.77 -75.24
C PRO A 556 -18.34 27.80 -75.22
N VAL A 557 -17.39 27.62 -76.14
CA VAL A 557 -16.37 28.61 -76.51
C VAL A 557 -17.07 29.85 -77.10
N PRO A 558 -16.75 31.10 -76.68
CA PRO A 558 -17.16 32.28 -77.42
C PRO A 558 -16.22 32.52 -78.60
N ALA A 559 -16.84 32.82 -79.74
CA ALA A 559 -16.18 33.24 -80.95
C ALA A 559 -15.67 34.69 -80.83
N GLN A 560 -14.60 34.94 -81.60
CA GLN A 560 -14.25 36.23 -82.23
C GLN A 560 -13.77 37.40 -81.35
N SER A 561 -12.59 37.88 -81.81
CA SER A 561 -11.80 39.09 -81.55
C SER A 561 -11.32 39.35 -80.13
#